data_AF-A0A0G0CYR5-F1
#
_entry.id   AF-A0A0G0CYR5-F1
#
_cell.length_a   1.000
_cell.length_b   1.000
_cell.length_c   1.000
_cell.angle_alpha   90.00
_cell.angle_beta   90.00
_cell.angle_gamma   90.00
#
_symmetry.space_group_name_H-M   'P 1'
#
loop_
_entity.id
_entity.type
_entity.pdbx_description
1 polymer ?
#
loop_
_entity_poly.entity_id
_entity_poly.type
_entity_poly.pdbx_seq_one_letter_code
_entity_poly.pdbx_strand_id
1 'polypeptide(L)'
;MKKQNIFLIIFVAFILLSGYFYKAKLQFNKNLSVKQNIVLLKIGDDKKFKTYKISEKKSALDLLKEKSKAIAKGEGVNAYVVSINGVEAKTEDKEYWAFYVNGKMAEVGAGSYIVKEGDKIEWKIEKY
;
A
#
# COMPACT_ATOMS: atom_id res chain seq x y z
N MET A 1 13.01 51.79 -37.90
CA MET A 1 13.17 51.23 -36.54
C MET A 1 11.83 51.02 -35.81
N LYS A 2 10.84 50.32 -36.38
CA LYS A 2 9.55 50.07 -35.69
C LYS A 2 9.06 48.63 -35.73
N LYS A 3 9.19 47.90 -36.84
CA LYS A 3 8.67 46.50 -36.96
C LYS A 3 9.62 45.40 -36.46
N GLN A 4 10.93 45.55 -36.65
CA GLN A 4 11.92 44.54 -36.23
C GLN A 4 12.03 44.41 -34.70
N ASN A 5 11.92 45.53 -33.98
CA ASN A 5 11.99 45.54 -32.51
C ASN A 5 10.74 44.90 -31.87
N ILE A 6 9.57 45.00 -32.53
CA ILE A 6 8.32 44.38 -32.06
C ILE A 6 8.42 42.85 -32.13
N PHE A 7 9.01 42.30 -33.19
CA PHE A 7 9.16 40.85 -33.34
C PHE A 7 10.08 40.25 -32.26
N LEU A 8 11.17 40.96 -31.92
CA LEU A 8 12.09 40.56 -30.86
C LEU A 8 11.41 40.51 -29.48
N ILE A 9 10.57 41.50 -29.17
CA ILE A 9 9.85 41.58 -27.89
C ILE A 9 8.83 40.43 -27.77
N ILE A 10 8.10 40.12 -28.83
CA ILE A 10 7.14 39.01 -28.85
C ILE A 10 7.86 37.67 -28.66
N PHE A 11 9.01 37.49 -29.31
CA PHE A 11 9.81 36.27 -29.20
C PHE A 11 10.35 36.06 -27.77
N VAL A 12 10.84 37.12 -27.13
CA VAL A 12 11.28 37.08 -25.72
C VAL A 12 10.11 36.78 -24.78
N ALA A 13 8.94 37.38 -25.02
CA ALA A 13 7.74 37.08 -24.24
C ALA A 13 7.34 35.59 -24.38
N PHE A 14 7.46 35.00 -25.57
CA PHE A 14 7.15 33.59 -25.81
C PHE A 14 8.12 32.63 -25.10
N ILE A 15 9.41 32.98 -25.01
CA ILE A 15 10.40 32.21 -24.24
C ILE A 15 10.08 32.27 -22.74
N LEU A 16 9.70 33.45 -22.23
CA LEU A 16 9.32 33.60 -20.82
C LEU A 16 8.03 32.86 -20.48
N LEU A 17 7.03 32.90 -21.37
CA LEU A 17 5.78 32.13 -21.25
C LEU A 17 6.05 30.63 -21.28
N SER A 18 6.84 30.13 -22.24
CA SER A 18 7.15 28.69 -22.33
C SER A 18 7.94 28.19 -21.12
N GLY A 19 8.89 28.99 -20.60
CA GLY A 19 9.59 28.70 -19.35
C GLY A 19 8.67 28.67 -18.12
N TYR A 20 7.69 29.57 -18.05
CA TYR A 20 6.66 29.57 -17.00
C TYR A 20 5.79 28.31 -17.07
N PHE A 21 5.32 27.92 -18.26
CA PHE A 21 4.56 26.68 -18.46
C PHE A 21 5.39 25.43 -18.12
N TYR A 22 6.69 25.42 -18.43
CA TYR A 22 7.59 24.33 -18.08
C TYR A 22 7.74 24.18 -16.55
N LYS A 23 7.90 25.30 -15.84
CA LYS A 23 7.94 25.30 -14.36
C LYS A 23 6.62 24.83 -13.76
N ALA A 24 5.49 25.30 -14.27
CA ALA A 24 4.16 24.88 -13.82
C ALA A 24 3.94 23.37 -14.03
N LYS A 25 4.33 22.83 -15.20
CA LYS A 25 4.26 21.39 -15.50
C LYS A 25 5.16 20.57 -14.57
N LEU A 26 6.36 21.07 -14.26
CA LEU A 26 7.27 20.42 -13.31
C LEU A 26 6.71 20.42 -11.89
N GLN A 27 6.09 21.53 -11.45
CA GLN A 27 5.41 21.64 -10.15
C GLN A 27 4.19 20.71 -10.05
N PHE A 28 3.40 20.59 -11.12
CA PHE A 28 2.27 19.67 -11.20
C PHE A 28 2.73 18.22 -11.06
N ASN A 29 3.78 17.80 -11.79
CA ASN A 29 4.34 16.45 -11.67
C ASN A 29 4.95 16.18 -10.28
N LYS A 30 5.54 17.17 -9.62
CA LYS A 30 6.06 17.04 -8.26
C LYS A 30 4.94 16.86 -7.23
N ASN A 31 3.81 17.56 -7.39
CA ASN A 31 2.63 17.40 -6.56
C ASN A 31 1.81 16.14 -6.90
N LEU A 32 2.02 15.56 -8.09
CA LEU A 32 1.60 14.22 -8.50
C LEU A 32 2.53 13.11 -8.00
N SER A 33 3.44 13.37 -7.05
CA SER A 33 3.98 12.29 -6.23
C SER A 33 2.82 11.69 -5.46
N VAL A 34 2.13 10.73 -6.09
CA VAL A 34 1.01 9.98 -5.51
C VAL A 34 1.42 9.66 -4.09
N LYS A 35 0.63 10.12 -3.13
CA LYS A 35 0.71 9.68 -1.74
C LYS A 35 0.45 8.18 -1.80
N GLN A 36 1.53 7.41 -1.93
CA GLN A 36 1.46 6.00 -2.22
C GLN A 36 0.94 5.35 -0.95
N ASN A 37 -0.27 4.80 -0.99
CA ASN A 37 -0.74 3.99 0.12
C ASN A 37 0.11 2.70 0.10
N ILE A 38 1.15 2.66 0.90
CA ILE A 38 2.08 1.60 1.19
C ILE A 38 1.67 0.88 2.47
N VAL A 39 1.67 -0.45 2.42
CA VAL A 39 1.55 -1.33 3.58
C VAL A 39 2.79 -2.22 3.65
N LEU A 40 3.25 -2.49 4.87
CA LEU A 40 4.35 -3.39 5.15
C LEU A 40 3.76 -4.72 5.62
N LEU A 41 4.03 -5.81 4.90
CA LEU A 41 3.51 -7.14 5.22
C LEU A 41 4.65 -8.12 5.52
N LYS A 42 4.53 -8.85 6.63
CA LYS A 42 5.41 -9.95 7.04
C LYS A 42 4.58 -11.21 7.28
N ILE A 43 5.02 -12.35 6.77
CA ILE A 43 4.30 -13.62 6.85
C ILE A 43 5.22 -14.69 7.43
N GLY A 44 4.76 -15.36 8.49
CA GLY A 44 5.49 -16.42 9.18
C GLY A 44 6.88 -15.96 9.62
N ASP A 45 7.88 -16.75 9.26
CA ASP A 45 9.28 -16.53 9.63
C ASP A 45 10.04 -15.58 8.69
N ASP A 46 9.33 -14.84 7.81
CA ASP A 46 9.95 -13.81 6.96
C ASP A 46 10.83 -12.88 7.79
N LYS A 47 12.14 -12.76 7.49
CA LYS A 47 13.07 -11.95 8.30
C LYS A 47 12.76 -10.44 8.29
N LYS A 48 12.05 -9.95 7.28
CA LYS A 48 11.79 -8.52 7.05
C LYS A 48 10.39 -8.33 6.48
N PHE A 49 9.82 -7.15 6.76
CA PHE A 49 8.61 -6.70 6.10
C PHE A 49 8.87 -6.43 4.61
N LYS A 50 7.91 -6.83 3.77
CA LYS A 50 7.86 -6.50 2.35
C LYS A 50 6.88 -5.35 2.13
N THR A 51 7.23 -4.43 1.24
CA THR A 51 6.46 -3.22 0.97
C THR A 51 5.52 -3.43 -0.20
N TYR A 52 4.23 -3.14 -0.02
CA TYR A 52 3.23 -3.26 -1.07
C TYR A 52 2.47 -1.95 -1.25
N LYS A 53 2.32 -1.52 -2.50
CA LYS A 53 1.41 -0.42 -2.84
C LYS A 53 -0.02 -0.97 -2.92
N ILE A 54 -0.94 -0.27 -2.28
CA ILE A 54 -2.37 -0.51 -2.34
C ILE A 54 -3.03 0.68 -3.04
N SER A 55 -3.84 0.43 -4.06
CA SER A 55 -4.55 1.49 -4.80
C SER A 55 -5.94 1.76 -4.24
N GLU A 56 -6.48 0.82 -3.47
CA GLU A 56 -7.87 0.80 -3.02
C GLU A 56 -7.95 0.42 -1.54
N LYS A 57 -9.08 0.75 -0.90
CA LYS A 57 -9.39 0.27 0.45
C LYS A 57 -9.59 -1.24 0.40
N LYS A 58 -8.76 -1.98 1.12
CA LYS A 58 -8.80 -3.45 1.20
C LYS A 58 -8.78 -3.88 2.66
N SER A 59 -9.38 -5.03 2.96
CA SER A 59 -9.19 -5.64 4.28
C SER A 59 -7.77 -6.24 4.39
N ALA A 60 -7.31 -6.49 5.62
CA ALA A 60 -6.05 -7.21 5.84
C ALA A 60 -6.11 -8.65 5.28
N LEU A 61 -7.28 -9.28 5.30
CA LEU A 61 -7.48 -10.59 4.70
C LEU A 61 -7.38 -10.55 3.18
N ASP A 62 -7.94 -9.54 2.52
CA ASP A 62 -7.85 -9.39 1.06
C ASP A 62 -6.40 -9.14 0.65
N LEU A 63 -5.69 -8.26 1.37
CA LEU A 63 -4.27 -8.02 1.14
C LEU A 63 -3.45 -9.32 1.30
N LEU A 64 -3.74 -10.11 2.34
CA LEU A 64 -3.07 -11.38 2.57
C LEU A 64 -3.31 -12.35 1.41
N LYS A 65 -4.57 -12.56 1.00
CA LYS A 65 -4.93 -13.45 -0.11
C LYS A 65 -4.36 -13.01 -1.46
N GLU A 66 -4.21 -11.71 -1.67
CA GLU A 66 -3.61 -11.17 -2.89
C GLU A 66 -2.10 -11.40 -2.96
N LYS A 67 -1.40 -11.30 -1.81
CA LYS A 67 0.07 -11.34 -1.76
C LYS A 67 0.64 -12.69 -1.34
N SER A 68 -0.21 -13.67 -1.04
CA SER A 68 0.19 -15.00 -0.58
C SER A 68 -0.83 -16.06 -0.98
N LYS A 69 -0.50 -17.34 -0.77
CA LYS A 69 -1.46 -18.45 -0.94
C LYS A 69 -2.19 -18.72 0.37
N ALA A 70 -2.92 -17.73 0.87
CA ALA A 70 -3.68 -17.86 2.10
C ALA A 70 -5.02 -18.56 1.87
N ILE A 71 -5.32 -19.52 2.74
CA ILE A 71 -6.61 -20.21 2.81
C ILE A 71 -7.29 -19.74 4.09
N ALA A 72 -8.53 -19.26 3.94
CA ALA A 72 -9.38 -18.87 5.05
C ALA A 72 -10.70 -19.60 4.98
N LYS A 73 -11.27 -19.92 6.13
CA LYS A 73 -12.62 -20.48 6.28
C LYS A 73 -13.55 -19.39 6.83
N GLY A 74 -14.83 -19.46 6.50
CA GLY A 74 -15.81 -18.40 6.80
C GLY A 74 -15.74 -17.23 5.81
N GLU A 75 -16.59 -16.23 6.03
CA GLU A 75 -16.75 -15.08 5.13
C GLU A 75 -16.74 -13.75 5.89
N GLY A 76 -16.25 -12.70 5.22
CA GLY A 76 -16.20 -11.34 5.74
C GLY A 76 -15.56 -11.25 7.13
N VAL A 77 -16.31 -10.69 8.08
CA VAL A 77 -15.88 -10.48 9.47
C VAL A 77 -15.66 -11.78 10.25
N ASN A 78 -16.27 -12.88 9.80
CA ASN A 78 -16.17 -14.20 10.43
C ASN A 78 -15.08 -15.08 9.81
N ALA A 79 -14.34 -14.56 8.83
CA ALA A 79 -13.29 -15.31 8.17
C ALA A 79 -12.05 -15.45 9.06
N TYR A 80 -11.53 -16.67 9.18
CA TYR A 80 -10.28 -16.98 9.89
C TYR A 80 -9.31 -17.72 8.97
N VAL A 81 -8.03 -17.40 9.11
CA VAL A 81 -6.96 -17.97 8.28
C VAL A 81 -6.53 -19.31 8.85
N VAL A 82 -6.52 -20.34 8.00
CA VAL A 82 -6.12 -21.72 8.37
C VAL A 82 -4.77 -22.09 7.79
N SER A 83 -4.39 -21.49 6.65
CA SER A 83 -3.12 -21.76 6.00
C SER A 83 -2.58 -20.50 5.32
N ILE A 84 -1.26 -20.33 5.33
CA ILE A 84 -0.58 -19.33 4.49
C ILE A 84 0.62 -20.00 3.83
N ASN A 85 0.69 -19.91 2.49
CA ASN A 85 1.80 -20.47 1.70
C ASN A 85 2.04 -21.97 1.94
N GLY A 86 0.98 -22.73 2.21
CA GLY A 86 1.03 -24.17 2.46
C GLY A 86 1.37 -24.56 3.90
N VAL A 87 1.57 -23.59 4.80
CA VAL A 87 1.77 -23.85 6.23
C VAL A 87 0.44 -23.74 6.95
N GLU A 88 -0.05 -24.87 7.45
CA GLU A 88 -1.30 -24.98 8.20
C GLU A 88 -1.07 -24.82 9.70
N ALA A 89 -2.00 -24.13 10.38
CA ALA A 89 -2.03 -24.11 11.84
C ALA A 89 -2.57 -25.45 12.37
N LYS A 90 -1.82 -26.09 13.25
CA LYS A 90 -2.15 -27.42 13.79
C LYS A 90 -3.10 -27.33 14.97
N THR A 91 -4.24 -27.99 14.85
CA THR A 91 -5.25 -27.99 15.92
C THR A 91 -4.75 -28.77 17.13
N GLU A 92 -3.99 -29.84 16.92
CA GLU A 92 -3.41 -30.70 17.95
C GLU A 92 -2.42 -29.93 18.84
N ASP A 93 -1.70 -28.97 18.26
CA ASP A 93 -0.73 -28.11 18.95
C ASP A 93 -1.35 -26.80 19.47
N LYS A 94 -2.69 -26.66 19.37
CA LYS A 94 -3.45 -25.43 19.68
C LYS A 94 -2.93 -24.20 18.94
N GLU A 95 -2.51 -24.39 17.70
CA GLU A 95 -1.95 -23.33 16.87
C GLU A 95 -3.05 -22.58 16.12
N TYR A 96 -2.78 -21.30 15.84
CA TYR A 96 -3.60 -20.48 14.96
C TYR A 96 -2.76 -19.41 14.26
N TRP A 97 -3.22 -18.96 13.10
CA TRP A 97 -2.64 -17.80 12.43
C TRP A 97 -3.10 -16.51 13.11
N ALA A 98 -2.21 -15.92 13.89
CA ALA A 98 -2.44 -14.65 14.55
C ALA A 98 -2.15 -13.48 13.62
N PHE A 99 -3.05 -12.49 13.66
CA PHE A 99 -2.99 -11.26 12.88
C PHE A 99 -2.59 -10.10 13.77
N TYR A 100 -1.51 -9.41 13.40
CA TYR A 100 -0.95 -8.27 14.11
C TYR A 100 -0.97 -7.02 13.23
N VAL A 101 -1.24 -5.89 13.87
CA VAL A 101 -1.19 -4.54 13.28
C VAL A 101 -0.27 -3.69 14.13
N ASN A 102 0.78 -3.14 13.51
CA ASN A 102 1.73 -2.23 14.15
C ASN A 102 2.34 -2.80 15.45
N GLY A 103 2.63 -4.12 15.44
CA GLY A 103 3.25 -4.83 16.56
C GLY A 103 2.30 -5.26 17.67
N LYS A 104 1.00 -5.01 17.54
CA LYS A 104 -0.03 -5.44 18.50
C LYS A 104 -0.96 -6.45 17.84
N MET A 105 -1.43 -7.43 18.61
CA MET A 105 -2.45 -8.36 18.13
C MET A 105 -3.71 -7.56 17.79
N ALA A 106 -4.30 -7.82 16.64
CA ALA A 106 -5.48 -7.08 16.21
C ALA A 106 -6.69 -7.41 17.09
N GLU A 107 -7.46 -6.38 17.45
CA GLU A 107 -8.68 -6.51 18.25
C GLU A 107 -9.89 -6.95 17.40
N VAL A 108 -9.77 -6.91 16.07
CA VAL A 108 -10.81 -7.31 15.13
C VAL A 108 -10.25 -8.32 14.13
N GLY A 109 -11.15 -9.13 13.55
CA GLY A 109 -10.80 -10.07 12.50
C GLY A 109 -10.18 -9.38 11.27
N ALA A 110 -9.29 -10.09 10.59
CA ALA A 110 -8.56 -9.54 9.43
C ALA A 110 -9.47 -9.18 8.25
N GLY A 111 -10.65 -9.80 8.13
CA GLY A 111 -11.66 -9.41 7.14
C GLY A 111 -12.37 -8.10 7.48
N SER A 112 -12.37 -7.67 8.74
CA SER A 112 -12.96 -6.40 9.20
C SER A 112 -11.96 -5.24 9.20
N TYR A 113 -10.67 -5.54 9.37
CA TYR A 113 -9.64 -4.51 9.45
C TYR A 113 -9.30 -3.96 8.06
N ILE A 114 -9.66 -2.71 7.78
CA ILE A 114 -9.25 -2.00 6.57
C ILE A 114 -7.82 -1.48 6.74
N VAL A 115 -6.90 -1.94 5.90
CA VAL A 115 -5.48 -1.55 5.96
C VAL A 115 -5.30 -0.07 5.65
N LYS A 116 -4.39 0.57 6.39
CA LYS A 116 -4.10 2.00 6.26
C LYS A 116 -2.68 2.23 5.78
N GLU A 117 -2.47 3.43 5.27
CA GLU A 117 -1.15 3.89 4.87
C GLU A 117 -0.14 3.76 6.02
N GLY A 118 1.00 3.11 5.74
CA GLY A 118 2.09 2.88 6.68
C GLY A 118 1.89 1.71 7.66
N ASP A 119 0.76 0.99 7.61
CA ASP A 119 0.53 -0.12 8.53
C ASP A 119 1.58 -1.23 8.36
N LYS A 120 2.03 -1.76 9.51
CA LYS A 120 2.83 -2.98 9.59
C LYS A 120 1.93 -4.15 9.93
N ILE A 121 1.58 -4.93 8.92
CA ILE A 121 0.77 -6.13 9.03
C ILE A 121 1.69 -7.34 9.19
N GLU A 122 1.49 -8.11 10.25
CA GLU A 122 2.25 -9.33 10.49
C GLU A 122 1.30 -10.51 10.73
N TRP A 123 1.64 -11.63 10.11
CA TRP A 123 0.97 -12.92 10.29
C TRP A 123 1.98 -13.92 10.82
N LYS A 124 1.66 -14.59 11.92
CA LYS A 124 2.51 -15.64 12.50
C LYS A 124 1.65 -16.67 13.21
N ILE A 125 2.19 -17.89 13.36
CA ILE A 125 1.55 -18.91 14.18
C ILE A 125 1.78 -18.58 15.65
N GLU A 126 0.71 -18.63 16.43
CA GLU A 126 0.69 -18.50 17.90
C GLU A 126 -0.06 -19.70 18.50
N LYS A 127 0.06 -19.89 19.81
CA LYS A 127 -0.60 -20.97 20.56
C LYS A 127 -1.52 -20.40 21.64
N TYR A 128 -2.62 -21.10 21.93
CA TYR A 128 -3.58 -20.75 23.00
C TYR A 128 -3.77 -21.88 24.03
#